data_AF-A0A2V2EVH2-F1
#
_entry.id   AF-A0A2V2EVH2-F1
#
_cell.length_a   1.000
_cell.length_b   1.000
_cell.length_c   1.000
_cell.angle_alpha   90.00
_cell.angle_beta   90.00
_cell.angle_gamma   90.00
#
_symmetry.space_group_name_H-M   'P 1'
#
loop_
_entity.id
_entity.type
_entity.pdbx_description
1 polymer ?
#
loop_
_entity_poly.entity_id
_entity_poly.type
_entity_poly.pdbx_seq_one_letter_code
_entity_poly.pdbx_strand_id
1 'polypeptide(L)'
;MRKHSRNFKLAVFLYIVLLFGLVNIFVNGFYEIILIFLMFGVPSVLLIYFNYSICKRSVRWNADWDTREGGNGVEPSHYRLIMGKIGGWAFFFFAMILSLIQF
;
A
#
# COMPACT_ATOMS: atom_id res chain seq x y z
N MET A 1 3.93 -1.91 22.21
CA MET A 1 3.70 -3.20 21.50
C MET A 1 2.28 -3.37 20.91
N ARG A 2 1.19 -2.95 21.57
CA ARG A 2 -0.22 -3.11 21.09
C ARG A 2 -0.53 -2.51 19.69
N LYS A 3 0.12 -1.39 19.31
CA LYS A 3 -0.14 -0.69 18.03
C LYS A 3 0.47 -1.42 16.82
N HIS A 4 1.63 -2.06 17.02
CA HIS A 4 2.32 -2.83 15.96
C HIS A 4 1.60 -4.14 15.65
N SER A 5 1.10 -4.85 16.68
CA SER A 5 0.35 -6.10 16.49
C SER A 5 -0.99 -5.88 15.77
N ARG A 6 -1.67 -4.76 16.03
CA ARG A 6 -2.92 -4.40 15.33
C ARG A 6 -2.70 -4.14 13.84
N ASN A 7 -1.63 -3.43 13.49
CA ASN A 7 -1.31 -3.15 12.09
C ASN A 7 -0.92 -4.41 11.31
N PHE A 8 -0.24 -5.37 11.97
CA PHE A 8 0.11 -6.64 11.36
C PHE A 8 -1.11 -7.49 11.05
N LYS A 9 -2.04 -7.61 12.01
CA LYS A 9 -3.31 -8.34 11.81
C LYS A 9 -4.11 -7.75 10.63
N LEU A 10 -4.15 -6.42 10.51
CA LEU A 10 -4.78 -5.76 9.38
C LEU A 10 -4.09 -6.11 8.05
N ALA A 11 -2.76 -6.06 7.98
CA ALA A 11 -2.03 -6.40 6.76
C ALA A 11 -2.29 -7.85 6.32
N VAL A 12 -2.29 -8.80 7.26
CA VAL A 12 -2.62 -10.20 6.99
C VAL A 12 -4.04 -10.32 6.45
N PHE A 13 -5.01 -9.66 7.08
CA PHE A 13 -6.39 -9.63 6.60
C PHE A 13 -6.50 -9.08 5.18
N LEU A 14 -5.83 -7.96 4.87
CA LEU A 14 -5.85 -7.35 3.54
C LEU A 14 -5.23 -8.27 2.47
N TYR A 15 -4.17 -9.02 2.79
CA TYR A 15 -3.63 -10.02 1.88
C TYR A 15 -4.57 -11.20 1.66
N ILE A 16 -5.29 -11.65 2.69
CA ILE A 16 -6.33 -12.67 2.54
C ILE A 16 -7.43 -12.18 1.59
N VAL A 17 -7.87 -10.92 1.72
CA VAL A 17 -8.85 -10.32 0.81
C VAL A 17 -8.33 -10.23 -0.63
N LEU A 18 -7.05 -9.88 -0.84
CA LEU A 18 -6.44 -9.91 -2.16
C LEU A 18 -6.39 -11.30 -2.76
N LEU A 19 -6.15 -12.35 -1.96
CA LEU A 19 -6.20 -13.73 -2.44
C LEU A 19 -7.61 -14.10 -2.92
N PHE A 20 -8.66 -13.68 -2.23
CA PHE A 20 -10.03 -13.87 -2.71
C PHE A 20 -10.28 -13.14 -4.04
N GLY A 21 -9.83 -11.89 -4.16
CA GLY A 21 -9.90 -11.15 -5.42
C GLY A 21 -9.16 -11.86 -6.56
N LEU A 22 -7.96 -12.36 -6.29
CA LEU A 22 -7.17 -13.12 -7.26
C LEU A 22 -7.88 -14.41 -7.68
N VAL A 23 -8.39 -15.19 -6.73
CA VAL A 23 -9.18 -16.40 -7.01
C VAL A 23 -10.40 -16.07 -7.87
N ASN A 24 -11.09 -14.95 -7.61
CA ASN A 24 -12.22 -14.53 -8.43
C ASN A 24 -11.80 -14.25 -9.89
N ILE A 25 -10.66 -13.60 -10.10
CA ILE A 25 -10.12 -13.37 -11.44
C ILE A 25 -9.82 -14.70 -12.15
N PHE A 26 -9.20 -15.66 -11.45
CA PHE A 26 -8.92 -16.99 -11.99
C PHE A 26 -10.19 -17.75 -12.37
N VAL A 27 -11.20 -17.78 -11.51
CA VAL A 27 -12.47 -18.49 -11.74
C VAL A 27 -13.21 -17.92 -12.95
N ASN A 28 -13.16 -16.61 -13.14
CA ASN A 28 -13.83 -15.93 -14.26
C ASN A 28 -12.99 -15.89 -15.55
N GLY A 29 -11.73 -16.35 -15.52
CA GLY A 29 -10.89 -16.47 -16.72
C GLY A 29 -10.31 -15.15 -17.26
N PHE A 30 -10.38 -14.05 -16.52
CA PHE A 30 -9.86 -12.74 -16.94
C PHE A 30 -8.36 -12.57 -16.63
N TYR A 31 -7.50 -13.37 -17.26
CA TYR A 31 -6.07 -13.37 -16.93
C TYR A 31 -5.34 -12.06 -17.24
N GLU A 32 -5.84 -11.28 -18.21
CA GLU A 32 -5.23 -10.01 -18.63
C GLU A 32 -5.18 -8.97 -17.50
N ILE A 33 -6.16 -8.98 -16.59
CA ILE A 33 -6.24 -8.01 -15.49
C ILE A 33 -5.40 -8.41 -14.27
N ILE A 34 -4.84 -9.63 -14.23
CA ILE A 34 -4.05 -10.11 -13.07
C ILE A 34 -2.84 -9.23 -12.81
N LEU A 35 -2.10 -8.85 -13.85
CA LEU A 35 -0.90 -8.04 -13.69
C LEU A 35 -1.24 -6.67 -13.10
N ILE A 36 -2.29 -6.04 -13.60
CA ILE A 36 -2.79 -4.75 -13.11
C ILE A 36 -3.27 -4.91 -11.66
N PHE A 37 -4.06 -5.92 -11.37
CA PHE A 37 -4.53 -6.23 -10.01
C PHE A 37 -3.38 -6.35 -9.00
N LEU A 38 -2.34 -7.13 -9.34
CA LEU A 38 -1.20 -7.33 -8.46
C LEU A 38 -0.35 -6.05 -8.31
N MET A 39 -0.18 -5.29 -9.40
CA MET A 39 0.57 -4.03 -9.40
C MET A 39 -0.05 -2.97 -8.48
N PHE A 40 -1.37 -2.95 -8.33
CA PHE A 40 -2.04 -2.04 -7.40
C PHE A 40 -2.25 -2.65 -6.02
N GLY A 41 -2.68 -3.91 -5.93
CA GLY A 41 -3.07 -4.56 -4.68
C GLY A 41 -1.90 -4.90 -3.76
N VAL A 42 -0.79 -5.44 -4.28
CA VAL A 42 0.35 -5.82 -3.41
C VAL A 42 1.01 -4.57 -2.81
N PRO A 43 1.34 -3.51 -3.59
CA PRO A 43 1.90 -2.29 -3.03
C PRO A 43 0.94 -1.55 -2.11
N SER A 44 -0.37 -1.62 -2.31
CA SER A 44 -1.34 -0.95 -1.45
C SER A 44 -1.28 -1.45 -0.01
N VAL A 45 -1.14 -2.77 0.19
CA VAL A 45 -1.05 -3.35 1.55
C VAL A 45 0.28 -2.96 2.21
N LEU A 46 1.38 -2.94 1.45
CA LEU A 46 2.67 -2.46 1.92
C LEU A 46 2.62 -0.98 2.31
N LEU A 47 1.96 -0.14 1.51
CA LEU A 47 1.76 1.29 1.80
C LEU A 47 0.94 1.49 3.05
N ILE A 48 -0.16 0.74 3.25
CA ILE A 48 -1.00 0.85 4.45
C ILE A 48 -0.22 0.41 5.70
N TYR A 49 0.53 -0.69 5.62
CA TYR A 49 1.24 -1.27 6.76
C TYR A 49 2.52 -0.51 7.13
N PHE A 50 3.38 -0.25 6.15
CA PHE A 50 4.67 0.43 6.30
C PHE A 50 4.61 1.93 6.02
N ASN A 51 3.41 2.54 6.05
CA ASN A 51 3.21 3.96 5.69
C ASN A 51 4.25 4.90 6.32
N TYR A 52 4.48 4.75 7.63
CA TYR A 52 5.46 5.58 8.34
C TYR A 52 6.89 5.38 7.82
N SER A 53 7.33 4.11 7.68
CA SER A 53 8.66 3.78 7.18
C SER A 53 8.89 4.29 5.75
N ILE A 54 7.89 4.15 4.88
CA ILE A 54 7.94 4.61 3.50
C ILE A 54 7.97 6.14 3.45
N CYS A 55 7.09 6.83 4.19
CA CYS A 55 7.11 8.28 4.28
C CYS A 55 8.43 8.81 4.84
N LYS A 56 8.98 8.18 5.88
CA LYS A 56 10.28 8.56 6.46
C LYS A 56 11.41 8.40 5.45
N ARG A 57 11.44 7.27 4.72
CA ARG A 57 12.42 7.03 3.64
C ARG A 57 12.29 8.05 2.51
N SER A 58 11.06 8.38 2.08
CA SER A 58 10.80 9.37 1.04
C SER A 58 11.28 10.77 1.45
N VAL A 59 11.02 11.16 2.69
CA VAL A 59 11.47 12.47 3.20
C VAL A 59 12.99 12.53 3.32
N ARG A 60 13.63 11.45 3.80
CA ARG A 60 15.10 11.35 3.83
C ARG A 60 15.71 11.45 2.44
N TRP A 61 15.17 10.70 1.48
CA TRP A 61 15.62 10.75 0.09
C TRP A 61 15.54 12.17 -0.49
N ASN A 62 14.44 12.88 -0.19
CA ASN A 62 14.27 14.25 -0.67
C ASN A 62 15.24 15.23 0.03
N ALA A 63 15.53 15.04 1.31
CA ALA A 63 16.51 15.85 2.04
C ALA A 63 17.95 15.59 1.54
N ASP A 64 18.30 14.33 1.28
CA ASP A 64 19.58 13.92 0.71
C ASP A 64 19.78 14.54 -0.69
N TRP A 65 18.72 14.63 -1.49
CA TRP A 65 18.74 15.26 -2.82
C TRP A 65 18.87 16.79 -2.76
N ASP A 66 18.24 17.45 -1.79
CA ASP A 66 18.23 18.92 -1.65
C ASP A 66 19.46 19.50 -0.91
N THR A 67 20.48 18.69 -0.58
CA THR A 67 21.70 19.08 0.17
C THR A 67 21.46 19.71 1.56
N ARG A 68 20.21 19.73 2.04
CA ARG A 68 19.89 20.10 3.43
C ARG A 68 20.24 18.91 4.30
N GLU A 69 21.42 18.94 4.92
CA GLU A 69 21.94 17.99 5.91
C GLU A 69 20.98 16.83 6.18
N GLY A 70 21.17 15.73 5.44
CA GLY A 70 20.37 14.50 5.49
C GLY A 70 20.46 13.82 6.84
N GLY A 71 19.91 14.46 7.86
CA GLY A 71 20.00 14.05 9.25
C GLY A 71 18.99 12.97 9.55
N ASN A 72 19.40 12.01 10.39
CA ASN A 72 18.52 10.98 10.95
C ASN A 72 17.30 11.54 11.73
N GLY A 73 17.19 12.87 11.90
CA GLY A 73 16.13 13.59 12.59
C GLY A 73 14.98 14.13 11.71
N VAL A 74 15.01 13.95 10.38
CA VAL A 74 13.90 14.46 9.54
C VAL A 74 12.68 13.54 9.68
N GLU A 75 11.61 14.07 10.26
CA GLU A 75 10.34 13.35 10.46
C GLU A 75 9.33 13.63 9.34
N PRO A 76 8.53 12.62 8.94
CA PRO A 76 7.46 12.85 7.98
C PRO A 76 6.35 13.69 8.59
N SER A 77 5.89 14.71 7.86
CA SER A 77 4.77 15.55 8.29
C SER A 77 3.48 14.75 8.45
N HIS A 78 2.60 15.21 9.35
CA HIS A 78 1.31 14.56 9.59
C HIS A 78 0.46 14.48 8.30
N TYR A 79 0.49 15.52 7.47
CA TYR A 79 -0.16 15.55 6.17
C TYR A 79 0.35 14.44 5.23
N ARG A 80 1.67 14.24 5.14
CA ARG A 80 2.27 13.15 4.33
C ARG A 80 1.82 11.77 4.80
N LEU A 81 1.76 11.55 6.12
CA LEU A 81 1.29 10.28 6.68
C LEU A 81 -0.19 10.02 6.37
N ILE A 82 -1.03 11.06 6.37
CA ILE A 82 -2.44 10.93 5.98
C ILE A 82 -2.53 10.61 4.49
N MET A 83 -1.87 11.38 3.63
CA MET A 83 -1.93 11.18 2.18
C MET A 83 -1.40 9.82 1.74
N GLY A 84 -0.32 9.33 2.36
CA GLY A 84 0.21 7.99 2.09
C GLY A 84 -0.80 6.88 2.43
N LYS A 85 -1.55 7.01 3.54
CA LYS A 85 -2.64 6.10 3.88
C LYS A 85 -3.81 6.18 2.90
N ILE A 86 -4.23 7.38 2.52
CA ILE A 86 -5.31 7.60 1.56
C ILE A 86 -4.93 6.95 0.22
N GLY A 87 -3.71 7.18 -0.26
CA GLY A 87 -3.20 6.56 -1.50
C GLY A 87 -3.15 5.04 -1.41
N GLY A 88 -2.66 4.49 -0.28
CA GLY A 88 -2.69 3.05 -0.03
C GLY A 88 -4.11 2.48 -0.10
N TRP A 89 -5.08 3.07 0.59
CA TRP A 89 -6.47 2.62 0.51
C TRP A 89 -7.08 2.78 -0.88
N ALA A 90 -6.81 3.87 -1.59
CA ALA A 90 -7.30 4.11 -2.94
C ALA A 90 -6.83 3.02 -3.91
N PHE A 91 -5.54 2.65 -3.88
CA PHE A 91 -5.00 1.55 -4.69
C PHE A 91 -5.59 0.20 -4.32
N PHE A 92 -5.81 -0.05 -3.03
CA PHE A 92 -6.45 -1.28 -2.57
C PHE A 92 -7.88 -1.41 -3.13
N PHE A 93 -8.71 -0.37 -2.98
CA PHE A 93 -10.07 -0.37 -3.51
C PHE A 93 -10.11 -0.47 -5.03
N PHE A 94 -9.20 0.21 -5.73
CA PHE A 94 -9.08 0.10 -7.18
C PHE A 94 -8.79 -1.36 -7.60
N ALA A 95 -7.84 -2.02 -6.95
CA ALA A 95 -7.55 -3.44 -7.22
C ALA A 95 -8.77 -4.33 -6.93
N MET A 96 -9.48 -4.11 -5.83
CA MET A 96 -10.68 -4.89 -5.51
C MET A 96 -11.80 -4.68 -6.53
N ILE A 97 -12.03 -3.46 -6.99
CA ILE A 97 -13.02 -3.16 -8.04
C ILE A 97 -12.63 -3.90 -9.33
N LEU A 98 -11.36 -3.84 -9.75
CA LEU A 98 -10.89 -4.59 -10.91
C LEU A 98 -11.12 -6.09 -10.77
N SER A 99 -10.94 -6.65 -9.57
CA SER A 99 -11.18 -8.08 -9.34
C SER A 99 -12.66 -8.48 -9.44
N LEU A 100 -13.59 -7.53 -9.34
CA LEU A 100 -15.04 -7.76 -9.34
C LEU A 100 -15.71 -7.39 -10.66
N ILE A 101 -15.13 -6.47 -11.44
CA ILE A 101 -15.67 -6.10 -12.75
C ILE A 101 -15.48 -7.29 -13.69
N GLN A 102 -16.61 -7.85 -14.13
CA GLN A 102 -16.69 -8.87 -15.16
C GLN A 102 -17.11 -8.16 -16.44
N PHE A 103 -16.26 -8.20 -17.48
CA PHE A 103 -16.58 -7.68 -18.81
C PHE A 103 -17.21 -8.76 -19.68
#